data_AF-A0A314UGL2-F1
#
_entry.id   AF-A0A314UGL2-F1
#
_cell.length_a   1.000
_cell.length_b   1.000
_cell.length_c   1.000
_cell.angle_alpha   90.00
_cell.angle_beta   90.00
_cell.angle_gamma   90.00
#
_symmetry.space_group_name_H-M   'P 1'
#
loop_
_entity.id
_entity.type
_entity.pdbx_description
1 polymer ?
#
loop_
_entity_poly.entity_id
_entity_poly.type
_entity_poly.pdbx_seq_one_letter_code
_entity_poly.pdbx_strand_id
1 'polypeptide(L)'
;MRLVAQPGDKLYCRLTVNTQLLSRVSHLLKVGRNNFRPPPKVDSSVVRIEPRKPPFEVNQKEWDGFLRICFNRKNKTLGSIFRQKSVINLLEKNYKTLQALNLAPAQQGALEDTNNVMDFSDEDIEMDDDGVDDGMEVEDGNAEGEVSEFKKKVLSVLKKGGFEGERSSKLKLQQFLDLLSEFNKDGIHFS
;
A
#
# COMPACT_ATOMS: atom_id res chain seq x y z
N MET A 1 -17.32 4.36 9.66
CA MET A 1 -17.51 3.92 8.27
C MET A 1 -16.18 4.02 7.53
N ARG A 2 -15.71 2.96 6.87
CA ARG A 2 -14.35 2.92 6.27
C ARG A 2 -14.14 3.91 5.12
N LEU A 3 -15.13 4.07 4.23
CA LEU A 3 -14.99 4.89 3.00
C LEU A 3 -14.68 6.37 3.23
N VAL A 4 -15.14 6.95 4.35
CA VAL A 4 -14.95 8.38 4.69
C VAL A 4 -14.00 8.58 5.87
N ALA A 5 -13.34 7.51 6.33
CA ALA A 5 -12.43 7.58 7.47
C ALA A 5 -11.31 8.59 7.19
N GLN A 6 -10.90 9.32 8.22
CA GLN A 6 -9.81 10.27 8.15
C GLN A 6 -8.51 9.61 8.63
N PRO A 7 -7.34 10.14 8.23
CA PRO A 7 -6.07 9.68 8.79
C PRO A 7 -6.08 9.83 10.32
N GLY A 8 -5.70 8.76 11.02
CA GLY A 8 -5.77 8.62 12.48
C GLY A 8 -6.97 7.82 12.97
N ASP A 9 -8.02 7.67 12.16
CA ASP A 9 -9.20 6.90 12.56
C ASP A 9 -8.90 5.40 12.62
N LYS A 10 -9.51 4.69 13.59
CA LYS A 10 -9.40 3.21 13.69
C LYS A 10 -9.77 2.50 12.38
N LEU A 11 -10.78 3.02 11.68
CA LEU A 11 -11.32 2.46 10.43
C LEU A 11 -10.58 2.93 9.17
N TYR A 12 -9.53 3.76 9.29
CA TYR A 12 -8.70 4.17 8.17
C TYR A 12 -7.90 2.98 7.64
N CYS A 13 -7.98 2.77 6.32
CA CYS A 13 -7.41 1.59 5.66
C CYS A 13 -7.17 1.86 4.16
N ARG A 14 -6.57 0.88 3.47
CA ARG A 14 -6.29 0.92 2.01
C ARG A 14 -7.50 1.33 1.18
N LEU A 15 -8.68 0.78 1.48
CA LEU A 15 -9.92 1.12 0.77
C LEU A 15 -10.23 2.62 0.82
N THR A 16 -10.03 3.23 1.99
CA THR A 16 -10.25 4.66 2.20
C THR A 16 -9.36 5.49 1.28
N VAL A 17 -8.07 5.18 1.24
CA VAL A 17 -7.07 5.92 0.45
C VAL A 17 -7.32 5.73 -1.05
N ASN A 18 -7.57 4.50 -1.50
CA ASN A 18 -7.91 4.23 -2.91
C ASN A 18 -9.18 4.96 -3.35
N THR A 19 -10.22 4.97 -2.52
CA THR A 19 -11.45 5.67 -2.85
C THR A 19 -11.23 7.18 -2.90
N GLN A 20 -10.43 7.73 -1.98
CA GLN A 20 -10.08 9.16 -1.94
C GLN A 20 -9.20 9.61 -3.12
N LEU A 21 -8.34 8.73 -3.64
CA LEU A 21 -7.55 8.97 -4.86
C LEU A 21 -8.48 9.18 -6.06
N LEU A 22 -9.44 8.28 -6.26
CA LEU A 22 -10.29 8.28 -7.44
C LEU A 22 -11.49 9.23 -7.33
N SER A 23 -11.97 9.51 -6.11
CA SER A 23 -13.24 10.19 -5.90
C SER A 23 -13.30 11.00 -4.60
N ARG A 24 -14.26 11.92 -4.53
CA ARG A 24 -14.70 12.58 -3.31
C ARG A 24 -15.87 11.78 -2.75
N VAL A 25 -15.75 11.32 -1.50
CA VAL A 25 -16.79 10.54 -0.83
C VAL A 25 -17.39 11.34 0.29
N SER A 26 -18.72 11.35 0.38
CA SER A 26 -19.46 11.99 1.47
C SER A 26 -20.49 11.04 2.04
N HIS A 27 -20.59 10.97 3.37
CA HIS A 27 -21.66 10.23 4.05
C HIS A 27 -22.90 11.12 4.08
N LEU A 28 -24.03 10.64 3.56
CA LEU A 28 -25.26 11.43 3.51
C LEU A 28 -26.15 11.14 4.71
N LEU A 29 -26.50 9.87 4.92
CA LEU A 29 -27.40 9.46 6.01
C LEU A 29 -27.22 7.98 6.37
N LYS A 30 -27.64 7.62 7.58
CA LYS A 30 -27.72 6.23 8.06
C LYS A 30 -29.13 5.68 7.83
N VAL A 31 -29.23 4.43 7.40
CA VAL A 31 -30.50 3.72 7.23
C VAL A 31 -30.52 2.53 8.18
N GLY A 32 -31.40 2.57 9.18
CA GLY A 32 -31.54 1.47 10.13
C GLY A 32 -32.13 0.22 9.47
N ARG A 33 -31.71 -0.97 9.92
CA ARG A 33 -32.14 -2.27 9.39
C ARG A 33 -33.67 -2.48 9.30
N ASN A 34 -34.43 -1.83 10.17
CA ASN A 34 -35.89 -1.95 10.22
C ASN A 34 -36.61 -1.31 9.01
N ASN A 35 -35.88 -0.53 8.20
CA ASN A 35 -36.41 0.05 6.96
C ASN A 35 -36.39 -0.94 5.77
N PHE A 36 -35.86 -2.15 5.95
CA PHE A 36 -35.75 -3.16 4.90
C PHE A 36 -36.71 -4.34 5.17
N ARG A 37 -37.13 -5.03 4.10
CA ARG A 37 -37.91 -6.28 4.20
C ARG A 37 -37.32 -7.36 3.29
N PRO A 38 -36.86 -8.52 3.85
CA PRO A 38 -36.69 -8.79 5.28
C PRO A 38 -35.57 -7.94 5.93
N PRO A 39 -35.60 -7.69 7.25
CA PRO A 39 -34.57 -6.88 7.92
C PRO A 39 -33.19 -7.56 7.89
N PRO A 40 -32.12 -6.85 7.47
CA PRO A 40 -30.75 -7.36 7.51
C PRO A 40 -30.18 -7.39 8.94
N LYS A 41 -29.05 -8.09 9.12
CA LYS A 41 -28.34 -8.18 10.42
C LYS A 41 -27.59 -6.90 10.82
N VAL A 42 -27.34 -6.00 9.88
CA VAL A 42 -26.52 -4.79 10.05
C VAL A 42 -27.24 -3.55 9.53
N ASP A 43 -26.87 -2.40 10.06
CA ASP A 43 -27.40 -1.12 9.58
C ASP A 43 -26.67 -0.66 8.31
N SER A 44 -27.37 0.10 7.48
CA SER A 44 -26.89 0.58 6.19
C SER A 44 -26.55 2.07 6.22
N SER A 45 -25.89 2.56 5.17
CA SER A 45 -25.53 3.97 5.02
C SER A 45 -25.56 4.37 3.56
N VAL A 46 -26.08 5.56 3.28
CA VAL A 46 -26.06 6.16 1.94
C VAL A 46 -24.83 7.04 1.83
N VAL A 47 -24.04 6.80 0.79
CA VAL A 47 -22.83 7.57 0.47
C VAL A 47 -22.94 8.17 -0.92
N ARG A 48 -22.42 9.38 -1.08
CA ARG A 48 -22.22 10.01 -2.39
C ARG A 48 -20.75 9.82 -2.80
N ILE A 49 -20.53 9.37 -4.03
CA ILE A 49 -19.20 9.19 -4.61
C ILE A 49 -19.15 10.03 -5.88
N GLU A 50 -18.28 11.03 -5.89
CA GLU A 50 -18.07 11.93 -7.02
C GLU A 50 -16.66 11.70 -7.57
N PRO A 51 -16.49 11.08 -8.76
CA PRO A 51 -15.18 10.90 -9.37
C PRO A 51 -14.45 12.25 -9.52
N ARG A 52 -13.14 12.27 -9.21
CA ARG A 52 -12.33 13.48 -9.34
C ARG A 52 -12.09 13.83 -10.81
N LYS A 53 -12.14 15.12 -11.11
CA LYS A 53 -11.85 15.69 -12.44
C LYS A 53 -10.93 16.91 -12.26
N PRO A 54 -9.72 16.93 -12.85
CA PRO A 54 -9.08 15.83 -13.57
C PRO A 54 -8.73 14.64 -12.65
N PRO A 55 -8.59 13.41 -13.19
CA PRO A 55 -8.05 12.30 -12.43
C PRO A 55 -6.56 12.54 -12.10
N PHE A 56 -6.07 11.91 -11.04
CA PHE A 56 -4.63 11.89 -10.79
C PHE A 56 -3.95 10.96 -11.80
N GLU A 57 -2.86 11.44 -12.41
CA GLU A 57 -2.01 10.66 -13.31
C GLU A 57 -1.06 9.78 -12.47
N VAL A 58 -1.59 8.65 -12.00
CA VAL A 58 -0.83 7.67 -11.22
C VAL A 58 -1.04 6.29 -11.82
N ASN A 59 0.04 5.54 -12.01
CA ASN A 59 -0.03 4.14 -12.40
C ASN A 59 -0.76 3.33 -11.32
N GLN A 60 -1.93 2.80 -11.66
CA GLN A 60 -2.81 2.11 -10.72
C GLN A 60 -2.17 0.85 -10.14
N LYS A 61 -1.40 0.10 -10.95
CA LYS A 61 -0.74 -1.14 -10.52
C LYS A 61 0.35 -0.85 -9.49
N GLU A 62 1.14 0.18 -9.77
CA GLU A 62 2.19 0.66 -8.87
C GLU A 62 1.61 1.20 -7.57
N TRP A 63 0.55 2.01 -7.67
CA TRP A 63 -0.14 2.58 -6.53
C TRP A 63 -0.72 1.51 -5.60
N ASP A 64 -1.41 0.49 -6.14
CA ASP A 64 -1.97 -0.57 -5.31
C ASP A 64 -0.86 -1.42 -4.66
N GLY A 65 0.20 -1.76 -5.39
CA GLY A 65 1.37 -2.46 -4.85
C GLY A 65 2.02 -1.70 -3.68
N PHE A 66 2.21 -0.38 -3.85
CA PHE A 66 2.73 0.50 -2.83
C PHE A 66 1.83 0.56 -1.58
N LEU A 67 0.53 0.80 -1.76
CA LEU A 67 -0.40 0.87 -0.65
C LEU A 67 -0.57 -0.47 0.06
N ARG A 68 -0.50 -1.59 -0.66
CA ARG A 68 -0.55 -2.94 -0.06
C ARG A 68 0.58 -3.12 0.95
N ILE A 69 1.80 -2.69 0.61
CA ILE A 69 2.94 -2.74 1.53
C ILE A 69 2.72 -1.79 2.72
N CYS A 70 2.31 -0.54 2.46
CA CYS A 70 2.12 0.45 3.51
C CYS A 70 1.03 0.08 4.53
N PHE A 71 -0.06 -0.52 4.08
CA PHE A 71 -1.20 -0.85 4.93
C PHE A 71 -1.16 -2.26 5.55
N ASN A 72 -0.17 -3.09 5.21
CA ASN A 72 -0.02 -4.43 5.79
C ASN A 72 0.07 -4.37 7.33
N ARG A 73 0.97 -3.53 7.87
CA ARG A 73 1.06 -3.22 9.31
C ARG A 73 0.85 -1.74 9.57
N LYS A 74 -0.36 -1.22 9.31
CA LYS A 74 -0.67 0.23 9.28
C LYS A 74 -0.29 1.04 10.54
N ASN A 75 -0.15 0.38 11.70
CA ASN A 75 0.21 1.00 12.98
C ASN A 75 1.72 0.96 13.28
N LYS A 76 2.51 0.22 12.51
CA LYS A 76 3.98 0.25 12.56
C LYS A 76 4.50 1.39 11.69
N THR A 77 5.73 1.83 11.96
CA THR A 77 6.36 2.90 11.19
C THR A 77 6.70 2.40 9.79
N LEU A 78 6.71 3.30 8.80
CA LEU A 78 7.12 2.95 7.44
C LEU A 78 8.56 2.42 7.42
N GLY A 79 9.45 2.97 8.25
CA GLY A 79 10.80 2.42 8.43
C GLY A 79 10.81 0.96 8.87
N SER A 80 9.89 0.54 9.74
CA SER A 80 9.77 -0.88 10.15
C SER A 80 9.22 -1.75 9.02
N ILE A 81 8.22 -1.26 8.27
CA ILE A 81 7.60 -1.98 7.15
C ILE A 81 8.63 -2.24 6.04
N PHE A 82 9.36 -1.21 5.62
CA PHE A 82 10.31 -1.31 4.51
C PHE A 82 11.64 -1.97 4.91
N ARG A 83 11.88 -2.25 6.20
CA ARG A 83 13.03 -3.08 6.65
C ARG A 83 12.79 -4.58 6.51
N GLN A 84 11.55 -5.00 6.29
CA GLN A 84 11.20 -6.42 6.17
C GLN A 84 11.93 -7.06 4.98
N LYS A 85 12.51 -8.25 5.19
CA LYS A 85 13.27 -8.97 4.17
C LYS A 85 12.43 -9.25 2.91
N SER A 86 11.16 -9.63 3.07
CA SER A 86 10.22 -9.87 1.97
C SER A 86 10.00 -8.63 1.10
N VAL A 87 9.80 -7.46 1.72
CA VAL A 87 9.61 -6.18 1.03
C VAL A 87 10.87 -5.76 0.28
N ILE A 88 12.03 -5.84 0.92
CA ILE A 88 13.31 -5.53 0.27
C ILE A 88 13.56 -6.44 -0.94
N ASN A 89 13.35 -7.75 -0.79
CA ASN A 89 13.55 -8.71 -1.88
C ASN A 89 12.60 -8.45 -3.06
N LEU A 90 11.35 -8.06 -2.79
CA LEU A 90 10.39 -7.68 -3.83
C LEU A 90 10.86 -6.45 -4.60
N LEU A 91 11.21 -5.38 -3.87
CA LEU A 91 11.65 -4.12 -4.47
C LEU A 91 12.97 -4.29 -5.24
N GLU A 92 13.89 -5.12 -4.74
CA GLU A 92 15.17 -5.39 -5.39
C GLU A 92 14.99 -6.14 -6.72
N LYS A 93 14.06 -7.11 -6.76
CA LYS A 93 13.69 -7.80 -8.01
C LYS A 93 13.15 -6.82 -9.04
N ASN A 94 12.18 -5.98 -8.65
CA ASN A 94 11.59 -4.99 -9.55
C ASN A 94 12.64 -3.99 -10.06
N TYR A 95 13.52 -3.54 -9.17
CA TYR A 95 14.62 -2.63 -9.50
C TYR A 95 15.57 -3.23 -10.55
N LYS A 96 15.97 -4.50 -10.38
CA LYS A 96 16.83 -5.21 -11.34
C LYS A 96 16.14 -5.41 -12.69
N THR A 97 14.85 -5.78 -12.69
CA THR A 97 14.07 -5.92 -13.93
C THR A 97 14.03 -4.61 -14.71
N LEU A 98 13.81 -3.48 -14.03
CA LEU A 98 13.78 -2.18 -14.68
C LEU A 98 15.15 -1.74 -15.22
N GLN A 99 16.22 -2.03 -14.48
CA GLN A 99 17.57 -1.81 -14.99
C GLN A 99 17.84 -2.63 -16.24
N ALA A 100 17.42 -3.90 -16.28
CA ALA A 100 17.57 -4.76 -17.44
C ALA A 100 16.79 -4.23 -18.66
N LEU A 101 15.58 -3.70 -18.45
CA LEU A 101 14.78 -3.08 -19.53
C LEU A 101 15.44 -1.79 -20.05
N ASN A 102 15.99 -0.96 -19.17
CA ASN A 102 16.66 0.30 -19.55
C ASN A 102 18.01 0.07 -20.23
N LEU A 103 18.72 -1.01 -19.90
CA LEU A 103 19.98 -1.42 -20.53
C LEU A 103 19.79 -2.10 -21.89
N ALA A 104 18.56 -2.42 -22.27
CA ALA A 104 18.25 -3.10 -23.53
C ALA A 104 17.62 -2.18 -24.60
N PRO A 105 18.25 -1.09 -25.07
CA PRO A 105 17.80 -0.42 -26.28
C PRO A 105 18.47 -1.10 -27.50
N ALA A 106 17.98 -2.26 -27.94
CA ALA A 106 18.10 -2.78 -29.34
C ALA A 106 17.73 -4.28 -29.48
N GLN A 107 16.51 -4.70 -29.14
CA GLN A 107 15.87 -5.81 -29.87
C GLN A 107 14.35 -5.80 -29.58
N GLN A 108 13.62 -4.98 -30.34
CA GLN A 108 12.20 -5.23 -30.55
C GLN A 108 12.08 -6.44 -31.47
N GLY A 109 11.55 -7.54 -30.94
CA GLY A 109 11.29 -8.73 -31.73
C GLY A 109 10.94 -9.95 -30.89
N ALA A 110 9.80 -9.90 -30.21
CA ALA A 110 8.88 -11.03 -30.01
C ALA A 110 7.87 -10.64 -28.91
N LEU A 111 6.63 -10.42 -29.32
CA LEU A 111 5.49 -10.56 -28.43
C LEU A 111 5.39 -12.05 -28.11
N GLU A 112 5.85 -12.47 -26.93
CA GLU A 112 5.35 -13.69 -26.31
C GLU A 112 4.37 -13.28 -25.22
N ASP A 113 3.10 -13.53 -25.51
CA ASP A 113 2.02 -13.65 -24.54
C ASP A 113 2.44 -14.64 -23.44
N THR A 114 3.09 -14.13 -22.40
CA THR A 114 3.00 -14.78 -21.10
C THR A 114 1.78 -14.19 -20.41
N ASN A 115 0.62 -14.71 -20.83
CA ASN A 115 -0.54 -14.87 -19.95
C ASN A 115 -0.09 -15.74 -18.76
N ASN A 116 0.69 -15.15 -17.86
CA ASN A 116 0.82 -15.62 -16.52
C ASN A 116 -0.06 -14.70 -15.68
N VAL A 117 -1.37 -14.93 -15.81
CA VAL A 117 -2.31 -14.65 -14.75
C VAL A 117 -1.82 -15.48 -13.58
N MET A 118 -0.89 -14.94 -12.78
CA MET A 118 -0.74 -15.41 -11.42
C MET A 118 -2.00 -14.93 -10.70
N ASP A 119 -3.00 -15.79 -10.82
CA ASP A 119 -4.11 -15.97 -9.92
C ASP A 119 -3.55 -15.94 -8.49
N PHE A 120 -3.54 -14.76 -7.89
CA PHE A 120 -3.59 -14.65 -6.44
C PHE A 120 -5.02 -15.01 -6.07
N SER A 121 -5.31 -16.31 -6.07
CA SER A 121 -6.38 -16.82 -5.23
C SER A 121 -6.12 -16.27 -3.83
N ASP A 122 -7.18 -15.76 -3.21
CA ASP A 122 -7.24 -15.31 -1.83
C ASP A 122 -6.57 -16.34 -0.89
N GLU A 123 -5.25 -16.27 -0.74
CA GLU A 123 -4.60 -16.69 0.49
C GLU A 123 -4.73 -15.48 1.41
N ASP A 124 -5.82 -15.54 2.17
CA ASP A 124 -6.12 -14.69 3.31
C ASP A 124 -4.82 -14.39 4.07
N ILE A 125 -4.28 -13.19 3.86
CA ILE A 125 -3.43 -12.58 4.88
C ILE A 125 -4.38 -12.34 6.03
N GLU A 126 -4.41 -13.29 6.96
CA GLU A 126 -5.23 -13.23 8.17
C GLU A 126 -5.05 -11.84 8.78
N MET A 127 -6.13 -11.06 8.70
CA MET A 127 -6.23 -9.79 9.39
C MET A 127 -6.48 -10.13 10.85
N ASP A 128 -5.42 -10.38 11.61
CA ASP A 128 -5.55 -10.54 13.06
C ASP A 128 -6.12 -9.26 13.66
N ASP A 129 -7.37 -9.40 14.11
CA ASP A 129 -8.14 -8.48 14.93
C ASP A 129 -7.47 -8.42 16.31
N ASP A 130 -7.26 -7.21 16.82
CA ASP A 130 -6.49 -6.92 18.02
C ASP A 130 -6.91 -7.79 19.23
N GLY A 131 -6.02 -8.67 19.72
CA GLY A 131 -6.22 -9.36 21.01
C GLY A 131 -5.09 -10.28 21.45
N VAL A 132 -4.36 -9.84 22.48
CA VAL A 132 -3.34 -10.56 23.31
C VAL A 132 -1.88 -10.39 22.86
N ASP A 133 -1.25 -9.44 23.53
CA ASP A 133 0.17 -9.39 23.88
C ASP A 133 0.57 -10.66 24.64
N ASP A 134 1.34 -11.57 24.02
CA ASP A 134 2.49 -12.27 24.63
C ASP A 134 3.22 -13.14 23.58
N GLY A 135 3.86 -12.49 22.61
CA GLY A 135 4.68 -13.15 21.61
C GLY A 135 6.02 -12.45 21.54
N MET A 136 6.92 -12.83 22.45
CA MET A 136 8.32 -12.42 22.47
C MET A 136 8.86 -12.48 21.03
N GLU A 137 8.98 -11.33 20.36
CA GLU A 137 9.81 -11.21 19.17
C GLU A 137 11.23 -11.43 19.71
N VAL A 138 11.68 -12.69 19.66
CA VAL A 138 13.09 -13.03 19.85
C VAL A 138 13.86 -12.05 18.99
N GLU A 139 14.68 -11.25 19.66
CA GLU A 139 15.65 -10.36 19.05
C GLU A 139 16.64 -11.27 18.33
N ASP A 140 16.24 -11.73 17.15
CA ASP A 140 16.98 -12.73 16.41
C ASP A 140 18.29 -12.08 16.01
N GLY A 141 19.36 -12.71 16.49
CA GLY A 141 20.61 -12.08 16.79
C GLY A 141 21.21 -11.34 15.61
N ASN A 142 22.04 -10.38 15.98
CA ASN A 142 22.98 -9.65 15.14
C ASN A 142 23.82 -10.61 14.27
N ALA A 143 23.26 -11.06 13.15
CA ALA A 143 24.03 -11.51 12.01
C ALA A 143 24.20 -10.27 11.13
N GLU A 144 25.32 -9.57 11.33
CA GLU A 144 25.86 -8.56 10.43
C GLU A 144 26.22 -9.21 9.08
N GLY A 145 25.23 -9.78 8.38
CA GLY A 145 25.32 -9.95 6.95
C GLY A 145 25.24 -8.56 6.35
N GLU A 146 26.18 -8.23 5.46
CA GLU A 146 26.24 -6.97 4.71
C GLU A 146 24.83 -6.40 4.51
N VAL A 147 24.56 -5.24 5.14
CA VAL A 147 23.32 -4.52 4.90
C VAL A 147 23.29 -4.22 3.41
N SER A 148 22.55 -5.02 2.65
CA SER A 148 22.41 -4.93 1.19
C SER A 148 22.33 -3.46 0.81
N GLU A 149 23.20 -3.00 -0.10
CA GLU A 149 23.27 -1.60 -0.51
C GLU A 149 21.89 -1.07 -0.92
N PHE A 150 21.07 -1.94 -1.51
CA PHE A 150 19.70 -1.65 -1.88
C PHE A 150 18.81 -1.35 -0.67
N LYS A 151 18.95 -2.09 0.43
CA LYS A 151 18.25 -1.79 1.70
C LYS A 151 18.62 -0.41 2.23
N LYS A 152 19.89 -0.02 2.16
CA LYS A 152 20.33 1.33 2.55
C LYS A 152 19.68 2.39 1.65
N LYS A 153 19.60 2.13 0.34
CA LYS A 153 18.95 3.02 -0.64
C LYS A 153 17.46 3.21 -0.34
N VAL A 154 16.69 2.14 -0.14
CA VAL A 154 15.26 2.23 0.20
C VAL A 154 15.04 3.07 1.47
N LEU A 155 15.86 2.85 2.50
CA LEU A 155 15.76 3.61 3.75
C LEU A 155 16.23 5.06 3.62
N SER A 156 17.17 5.36 2.72
CA SER A 156 17.59 6.75 2.48
C SER A 156 16.50 7.55 1.80
N VAL A 157 15.69 6.95 0.90
CA VAL A 157 14.51 7.60 0.33
C VAL A 157 13.52 7.97 1.43
N LEU A 158 13.19 7.02 2.31
CA LEU A 158 12.26 7.26 3.43
C LEU A 158 12.75 8.35 4.39
N LYS A 159 14.06 8.40 4.66
CA LYS A 159 14.67 9.45 5.49
C LYS A 159 14.62 10.81 4.82
N LYS A 160 14.91 10.87 3.52
CA LYS A 160 14.88 12.10 2.72
C LYS A 160 13.47 12.72 2.69
N GLY A 161 12.44 11.88 2.56
CA GLY A 161 11.04 12.32 2.63
C GLY A 161 10.51 12.56 4.05
N GLY A 162 11.29 12.27 5.10
CA GLY A 162 10.83 12.40 6.49
C GLY A 162 9.76 11.37 6.91
N PHE A 163 9.58 10.29 6.13
CA PHE A 163 8.53 9.30 6.33
C PHE A 163 8.96 8.11 7.19
N GLU A 164 10.25 7.96 7.53
CA GLU A 164 10.76 6.78 8.26
C GLU A 164 10.03 6.54 9.60
N GLY A 165 9.76 7.60 10.37
CA GLY A 165 9.05 7.53 11.65
C GLY A 165 7.53 7.61 11.55
N GLU A 166 7.00 7.90 10.36
CA GLU A 166 5.58 8.06 10.13
C GLU A 166 4.87 6.71 10.02
N ARG A 167 3.55 6.72 10.28
CA ARG A 167 2.70 5.53 10.22
C ARG A 167 1.66 5.71 9.14
N SER A 168 1.42 4.67 8.34
CA SER A 168 0.41 4.68 7.28
C SER A 168 -0.98 5.06 7.79
N SER A 169 -1.31 4.71 9.05
CA SER A 169 -2.58 5.07 9.67
C SER A 169 -2.81 6.59 9.81
N LYS A 170 -1.75 7.41 9.81
CA LYS A 170 -1.82 8.87 10.01
C LYS A 170 -1.54 9.69 8.75
N LEU A 171 -1.07 9.05 7.68
CA LEU A 171 -0.71 9.75 6.44
C LEU A 171 -1.94 10.11 5.61
N LYS A 172 -1.93 11.32 5.04
CA LYS A 172 -2.92 11.82 4.07
C LYS A 172 -2.61 11.30 2.66
N LEU A 173 -3.61 11.34 1.78
CA LEU A 173 -3.45 11.00 0.35
C LEU A 173 -2.26 11.71 -0.31
N GLN A 174 -2.10 13.02 -0.09
CA GLN A 174 -1.00 13.79 -0.68
C GLN A 174 0.37 13.27 -0.25
N GLN A 175 0.52 12.92 1.04
CA GLN A 175 1.77 12.39 1.57
C GLN A 175 2.12 11.02 0.96
N PHE A 176 1.12 10.18 0.68
CA PHE A 176 1.34 8.93 -0.05
C PHE A 176 1.77 9.16 -1.51
N LEU A 177 1.18 10.15 -2.19
CA LEU A 177 1.58 10.53 -3.55
C LEU A 177 3.01 11.07 -3.60
N ASP A 178 3.36 11.94 -2.65
CA ASP A 178 4.70 12.52 -2.55
C ASP A 178 5.74 11.41 -2.29
N LEU A 179 5.45 10.51 -1.34
CA LEU A 179 6.32 9.37 -1.04
C LEU A 179 6.49 8.42 -2.23
N LEU A 180 5.42 8.10 -2.96
CA LEU A 180 5.53 7.28 -4.16
C LEU A 180 6.37 7.98 -5.25
N SER A 181 6.19 9.29 -5.42
CA SER A 181 7.00 10.07 -6.36
C SER A 181 8.49 10.04 -6.01
N GLU A 182 8.85 10.08 -4.72
CA GLU A 182 10.23 9.97 -4.27
C GLU A 182 10.84 8.60 -4.59
N PHE A 183 10.09 7.51 -4.34
CA PHE A 183 10.55 6.17 -4.73
C PHE A 183 10.77 6.05 -6.24
N ASN A 184 9.80 6.53 -7.04
CA ASN A 184 9.89 6.47 -8.49
C ASN A 184 11.07 7.29 -9.04
N LYS A 185 11.38 8.45 -8.44
CA LYS A 185 12.55 9.27 -8.81
C LYS A 185 13.87 8.54 -8.58
N ASP A 186 13.95 7.73 -7.51
CA ASP A 186 15.12 6.93 -7.20
C ASP A 186 15.14 5.57 -7.94
N GLY A 187 14.17 5.35 -8.84
CA GLY A 187 14.00 4.18 -9.70
C GLY A 187 13.43 2.95 -8.97
N ILE A 188 12.85 3.14 -7.79
CA ILE A 188 12.25 2.06 -6.98
C ILE A 188 10.77 1.98 -7.32
N HIS A 189 10.36 0.84 -7.90
CA HIS A 189 8.99 0.61 -8.35
C HIS A 189 8.34 -0.57 -7.64
N PHE A 190 7.01 -0.50 -7.51
CA PHE A 190 6.22 -1.45 -6.72
C PHE A 190 5.51 -2.52 -7.56
N SER A 191 5.68 -2.52 -8.88
CA SER A 191 4.93 -3.38 -9.82
C SER A 191 5.67 -3.75 -11.08
#